data_AF-I0QLC0-F1
#
_entry.id   AF-I0QLC0-F1
#
_cell.length_a   1.000
_cell.length_b   1.000
_cell.length_c   1.000
_cell.angle_alpha   90.00
_cell.angle_beta   90.00
_cell.angle_gamma   90.00
#
_symmetry.space_group_name_H-M   'P 1'
#
loop_
_entity.id
_entity.type
_entity.pdbx_description
1 polymer ?
#
loop_
_entity_poly.entity_id
_entity_poly.type
_entity_poly.pdbx_seq_one_letter_code
_entity_poly.pdbx_strand_id
1 'polypeptide(L)' 'MKQTKQFQLAKLYRGGQFFGFAVAVDGEIIGRQVSSNIETLPGAMPVINAQFMLTESEVENPITISLD' A
#
# COMPACT_ATOMS: atom_id res chain seq x y z
N MET A 1 20.91 11.32 -13.35
CA MET A 1 19.55 10.84 -13.70
C MET A 1 18.75 10.77 -12.42
N LYS A 2 17.53 11.33 -12.38
CA LYS A 2 16.66 11.26 -11.20
C LYS A 2 16.16 9.81 -11.12
N GLN A 3 16.58 9.07 -10.11
CA GLN A 3 16.12 7.69 -9.91
C GLN A 3 14.65 7.76 -9.48
N THR A 4 13.73 7.31 -10.34
CA THR A 4 12.31 7.26 -10.02
C THR A 4 12.08 6.16 -8.99
N LYS A 5 11.86 6.54 -7.74
CA LYS A 5 11.43 5.64 -6.69
C LYS A 5 10.07 5.06 -7.07
N GLN A 6 9.97 3.74 -7.20
CA GLN A 6 8.70 3.09 -7.53
C GLN A 6 7.97 2.69 -6.26
N PHE A 7 6.81 3.30 -6.02
CA PHE A 7 5.88 2.84 -5.00
C PHE A 7 5.21 1.56 -5.51
N GLN A 8 5.18 0.54 -4.66
CA GLN A 8 4.59 -0.76 -4.98
C GLN A 8 3.69 -1.22 -3.84
N LEU A 9 2.53 -1.81 -4.18
CA LEU A 9 1.72 -2.56 -3.23
C LEU A 9 2.32 -3.96 -3.05
N ALA A 10 2.87 -4.22 -1.87
CA ALA A 10 3.46 -5.51 -1.52
C ALA A 10 2.43 -6.42 -0.85
N LYS A 11 2.43 -7.71 -1.22
CA LYS A 11 1.71 -8.77 -0.48
C LYS A 11 2.62 -9.32 0.59
N LEU A 12 2.15 -9.34 1.83
CA LEU A 12 2.89 -9.85 2.98
C LEU A 12 2.55 -11.32 3.22
N TYR A 13 3.58 -12.12 3.42
CA TYR A 13 3.46 -13.53 3.79
C TYR A 13 4.30 -13.83 5.03
N ARG A 14 3.77 -14.64 5.95
CA ARG A 14 4.50 -15.16 7.12
C ARG A 14 4.34 -16.68 7.16
N GLY A 15 5.44 -17.41 7.06
CA GLY A 15 5.39 -18.88 7.00
C GLY A 15 4.55 -19.42 5.83
N GLY A 16 4.53 -18.71 4.69
CA GLY A 16 3.72 -19.06 3.52
C GLY A 16 2.24 -18.65 3.60
N GLN A 17 1.78 -18.15 4.74
CA GLN A 17 0.40 -17.66 4.91
C GLN A 17 0.31 -16.18 4.55
N PHE A 18 -0.72 -15.80 3.80
CA PHE A 18 -1.01 -14.41 3.50
C PHE A 18 -1.36 -13.65 4.79
N PHE A 19 -0.71 -12.51 5.01
CA PHE A 19 -0.82 -11.73 6.25
C PHE A 19 -1.40 -10.32 6.02
N GLY A 20 -1.47 -9.85 4.77
CA GLY A 20 -1.99 -8.54 4.42
C GLY A 20 -1.16 -7.85 3.34
N PHE A 21 -1.29 -6.53 3.26
CA PHE A 21 -0.60 -5.67 2.32
C PHE A 21 0.33 -4.67 3.02
N ALA A 22 1.29 -4.15 2.27
CA ALA A 22 2.13 -3.02 2.67
C ALA A 22 2.36 -2.10 1.47
N VAL A 23 2.63 -0.82 1.74
CA VAL A 23 3.22 0.07 0.74
C VAL A 23 4.74 -0.03 0.87
N ALA A 24 5.41 -0.28 -0.25
CA ALA A 24 6.86 -0.37 -0.31
C ALA A 24 7.45 0.63 -1.32
N VAL A 25 8.64 1.13 -1.01
CA VAL A 25 9.44 2.00 -1.88
C VAL A 25 10.85 1.44 -1.91
N ASP A 26 11.39 1.23 -3.10
CA ASP A 26 12.73 0.67 -3.31
C ASP A 26 12.98 -0.66 -2.55
N GLY A 27 11.92 -1.44 -2.33
CA GLY A 27 11.97 -2.71 -1.60
C GLY A 27 11.84 -2.59 -0.07
N GLU A 28 11.77 -1.38 0.48
CA GLU A 28 11.53 -1.13 1.90
C GLU A 28 10.06 -0.87 2.19
N ILE A 29 9.52 -1.48 3.25
CA ILE A 29 8.14 -1.24 3.70
C ILE A 29 8.08 0.11 4.40
N ILE A 30 7.25 1.01 3.87
CA ILE A 30 7.04 2.35 4.44
C ILE A 30 5.68 2.46 5.15
N GLY A 31 4.67 1.71 4.72
CA GLY A 31 3.33 1.73 5.31
C GLY A 31 2.85 0.34 5.68
N ARG A 32 2.44 0.15 6.95
CA ARG A 32 1.78 -1.08 7.40
C ARG A 32 0.27 -0.92 7.25
N GLN A 33 -0.38 -1.93 6.67
CA GLN A 33 -1.83 -2.00 6.62
C GLN A 33 -2.42 -2.00 8.03
N VAL A 34 -3.44 -1.18 8.25
CA VAL A 34 -4.21 -1.16 9.49
C VAL A 34 -5.56 -1.86 9.37
N SER A 35 -6.14 -1.88 8.16
CA SER A 35 -7.36 -2.63 7.88
C SER A 35 -7.46 -3.02 6.42
N SER A 36 -8.25 -4.06 6.13
CA SER A 36 -8.67 -4.37 4.78
C SER A 36 -10.13 -4.83 4.76
N ASN A 37 -10.90 -4.34 3.80
CA ASN A 37 -12.23 -4.85 3.49
C ASN A 37 -12.23 -5.49 2.10
N ILE A 38 -12.85 -6.66 1.98
CA ILE A 38 -13.08 -7.32 0.69
C ILE A 38 -14.57 -7.25 0.41
N GLU A 39 -14.92 -6.58 -0.68
CA GLU A 39 -16.30 -6.40 -1.10
C GLU A 39 -16.56 -7.28 -2.32
N THR A 40 -17.50 -8.21 -2.14
CA THR A 40 -17.99 -9.09 -3.20
C THR A 40 -19.48 -8.84 -3.38
N LEU A 41 -19.86 -8.24 -4.51
CA LEU A 41 -21.25 -7.98 -4.86
C LEU A 41 -21.67 -8.86 -6.05
N PRO A 42 -22.90 -9.38 -6.08
CA PRO A 42 -23.40 -10.15 -7.21
C PRO A 42 -23.28 -9.37 -8.53
N GLY A 43 -22.63 -9.96 -9.53
CA GLY A 43 -22.46 -9.35 -10.85
C GLY A 43 -21.38 -8.26 -10.95
N ALA A 44 -20.62 -8.00 -9.87
CA ALA A 44 -19.51 -7.05 -9.87
C ALA A 44 -18.16 -7.75 -9.69
N MET A 45 -17.10 -7.08 -10.14
CA MET A 45 -15.73 -7.52 -9.87
C MET A 45 -15.43 -7.35 -8.37
N PRO A 46 -14.83 -8.34 -7.69
CA PRO A 46 -14.40 -8.19 -6.29
C PRO A 46 -13.42 -7.02 -6.13
N VAL A 47 -13.60 -6.25 -5.07
CA VAL A 47 -12.73 -5.11 -4.73
C VAL A 47 -12.10 -5.36 -3.37
N ILE A 48 -10.81 -5.01 -3.24
CA ILE A 48 -10.11 -4.98 -1.96
C ILE A 48 -9.80 -3.53 -1.62
N ASN A 49 -10.33 -3.06 -0.51
CA ASN A 49 -10.03 -1.77 0.07
C ASN A 49 -9.01 -1.97 1.20
N ALA A 50 -7.75 -1.57 1.00
CA ALA A 50 -6.70 -1.63 2.01
C ALA A 50 -6.44 -0.23 2.57
N GLN A 51 -6.45 -0.10 3.90
CA GLN A 51 -6.16 1.15 4.59
C GLN A 51 -4.78 1.08 5.23
N PHE A 52 -4.01 2.15 5.04
CA PHE A 52 -2.68 2.33 5.59
C PHE A 52 -2.70 3.56 6.49
N MET A 53 -2.02 3.46 7.62
CA MET A 53 -1.79 4.62 8.48
C MET A 53 -0.46 5.25 8.09
N LEU A 54 -0.47 6.57 7.87
CA LEU A 54 0.75 7.34 7.76
C LEU A 54 1.29 7.63 9.17
N THR A 55 2.59 7.54 9.31
CA THR A 55 3.31 8.03 10.49
C THR A 55 3.28 9.57 10.51
N GLU A 56 3.47 10.14 11.70
CA GLU A 56 3.57 11.61 11.86
C GLU A 56 4.64 12.21 10.93
N SER A 57 5.80 11.56 10.81
CA SER A 57 6.87 11.98 9.89
C SER A 57 6.47 12.00 8.41
N GLU A 58 5.61 11.06 7.99
CA GLU A 58 5.10 10.99 6.61
C GLU A 58 4.00 12.03 6.36
N VAL A 59 3.22 12.37 7.39
CA VAL A 59 2.22 13.45 7.34
C VAL A 59 2.91 14.81 7.23
N GLU A 60 4.00 15.02 7.96
CA GLU A 60 4.76 16.28 7.94
C GLU A 60 5.54 16.49 6.64
N ASN A 61 5.87 15.41 5.91
CA ASN A 61 6.66 15.46 4.68
C ASN A 61 5.94 14.77 3.51
N PRO A 62 4.78 15.29 3.06
CA PRO A 62 4.00 14.64 2.03
C PRO A 62 4.72 14.66 0.68
N ILE A 63 4.63 13.56 -0.07
CA ILE A 63 5.15 13.48 -1.42
C ILE A 63 4.09 13.96 -2.40
N THR A 64 4.38 15.05 -3.10
CA THR A 64 3.51 15.57 -4.18
C THR A 64 3.92 14.97 -5.51
N ILE A 65 3.01 14.28 -6.18
CA ILE A 65 3.18 13.75 -7.54
C ILE A 65 2.33 14.59 -8.50
N SER A 66 3.00 15.25 -9.44
CA SER A 66 2.36 15.98 -10.55
C SER A 66 1.97 14.99 -11.66
N LEU A 67 0.77 15.13 -12.22
CA LEU A 67 0.21 14.22 -13.25
C LEU A 67 0.10 14.85 -14.65
N ASP A 68 0.58 16.08 -14.78
CA ASP A 68 0.73 16.85 -16.03
C ASP A 68 1.73 16.24 -17.01
#